data_AF-A0A954ZU37-F1
#
_entry.id   AF-A0A954ZU37-F1
#
_cell.length_a   1.000
_cell.length_b   1.000
_cell.length_c   1.000
_cell.angle_alpha   90.00
_cell.angle_beta   90.00
_cell.angle_gamma   90.00
#
_symmetry.space_group_name_H-M   'P 1'
#
loop_
_entity.id
_entity.type
_entity.pdbx_description
1 polymer ?
#
loop_
_entity_poly.entity_id
_entity_poly.type
_entity_poly.pdbx_seq_one_letter_code
_entity_poly.pdbx_strand_id
1 'polypeptide(L)'
;MGDKLTNTGSPVLNALIAPASRRRASFKEVPIVSNARSVSLLARSTRTLQALVLAVGTTLAAAQPATSLPRSTVETISVNSGQSTQIQAFIDNWAPRLRSGDTQDARRALEALTEPLHGRGVSIAFRQSYSQALMPLIDELIASGSVQGKLGALRLSGDLATPPGVQRVRGMLNDEDAGVRLFAVKSAGRVLDATSTHGPAMSEADARSLIDAVANAAKDSQDEEHIRACARSLAEGTTLGTRDLGSARSHAIVALSELVGDRLAALTPNDDPRFTQSLALDAASATTQSISDITATINEEAARAAVRLGGDIISVPLRRIIAKTIEPQGERDMTVRSVQAGETLLYFARRKSAELKGQPMGGITTTGFSAQIKAGEDRDFRNQAAALLGPGGPIVTEFKLKDDRFLN
;
A
#
# COMPACT_ATOMS: atom_id res chain seq x y z
N MET A 1 -35.30 -53.87 -25.76
CA MET A 1 -35.93 -53.50 -24.48
C MET A 1 -35.04 -52.45 -23.85
N GLY A 2 -35.21 -51.15 -24.02
CA GLY A 2 -36.46 -50.41 -24.14
C GLY A 2 -36.74 -49.76 -22.79
N ASP A 3 -36.06 -48.66 -22.48
CA ASP A 3 -36.73 -47.56 -21.78
C ASP A 3 -36.08 -46.22 -22.12
N LYS A 4 -36.94 -45.30 -22.57
CA LYS A 4 -36.65 -43.94 -23.02
C LYS A 4 -36.99 -43.00 -21.88
N LEU A 5 -36.04 -42.16 -21.47
CA LEU A 5 -36.36 -40.90 -20.77
C LEU A 5 -35.81 -39.74 -21.59
N THR A 6 -36.76 -38.89 -21.98
CA THR A 6 -36.63 -37.67 -22.76
C THR A 6 -36.73 -36.44 -21.86
N ASN A 7 -36.03 -35.37 -22.27
CA ASN A 7 -36.33 -33.95 -21.99
C ASN A 7 -36.05 -33.47 -20.55
N THR A 8 -35.45 -32.32 -20.24
CA THR A 8 -35.47 -30.95 -20.81
C THR A 8 -34.15 -30.26 -20.39
N GLY A 9 -33.38 -29.56 -21.23
CA GLY A 9 -33.73 -28.29 -21.87
C GLY A 9 -33.44 -27.09 -20.96
N SER A 10 -32.17 -26.77 -20.69
CA SER A 10 -31.77 -25.52 -19.99
C SER A 10 -31.26 -24.48 -21.00
N PRO A 11 -31.80 -23.25 -21.00
CA PRO A 11 -31.48 -22.25 -22.01
C PRO A 11 -30.15 -21.54 -21.72
N VAL A 12 -29.43 -21.33 -22.82
CA VAL A 12 -28.25 -20.49 -22.97
C VAL A 12 -28.57 -19.04 -22.61
N LEU A 13 -27.94 -18.51 -21.56
CA LEU A 13 -27.96 -17.08 -21.23
C LEU A 13 -26.76 -16.41 -21.90
N ASN A 14 -26.93 -16.11 -23.18
CA ASN A 14 -26.15 -15.09 -23.89
C ASN A 14 -26.79 -13.73 -23.63
N ALA A 15 -26.15 -12.88 -22.83
CA ALA A 15 -26.55 -11.48 -22.67
C ALA A 15 -25.35 -10.57 -22.97
N LEU A 16 -25.35 -10.14 -24.24
CA LEU A 16 -24.81 -8.90 -24.79
C LEU A 16 -24.57 -7.78 -23.76
N ILE A 17 -23.31 -7.40 -23.60
CA ILE A 17 -22.90 -6.12 -23.04
C ILE A 17 -22.98 -5.08 -24.17
N ALA A 18 -24.02 -4.25 -24.14
CA ALA A 18 -24.14 -3.04 -24.94
C ALA A 18 -23.96 -1.79 -24.04
N PRO A 19 -23.40 -0.69 -24.58
CA PRO A 19 -22.88 0.43 -23.79
C PRO A 19 -23.99 1.32 -23.20
N ALA A 20 -23.81 1.70 -21.94
CA ALA A 20 -24.68 2.61 -21.21
C ALA A 20 -24.74 4.00 -21.88
N SER A 21 -25.92 4.35 -22.39
CA SER A 21 -26.25 5.68 -22.87
C SER A 21 -26.43 6.65 -21.69
N ARG A 22 -25.72 7.78 -21.75
CA ARG A 22 -25.87 8.93 -20.83
C ARG A 22 -27.28 9.50 -20.95
N ARG A 23 -28.13 9.27 -19.94
CA ARG A 23 -29.34 10.08 -19.72
C ARG A 23 -28.93 11.40 -19.07
N ARG A 24 -28.94 12.49 -19.85
CA ARG A 24 -28.98 13.87 -19.35
C ARG A 24 -30.30 14.07 -18.60
N ALA A 25 -30.23 14.23 -17.28
CA ALA A 25 -31.34 14.78 -16.52
C ALA A 25 -31.48 16.27 -16.87
N SER A 26 -32.61 16.63 -17.47
CA SER A 26 -33.04 18.01 -17.69
C SER A 26 -33.43 18.61 -16.35
N PHE A 27 -32.69 19.63 -15.90
CA PHE A 27 -33.11 20.48 -14.80
C PHE A 27 -34.28 21.33 -15.27
N LYS A 28 -35.45 21.17 -14.63
CA LYS A 28 -36.55 22.12 -14.70
C LYS A 28 -36.23 23.27 -13.75
N GLU A 29 -36.08 24.46 -14.31
CA GLU A 29 -36.02 25.72 -13.57
C GLU A 29 -37.35 25.95 -12.84
N VAL A 30 -37.26 26.21 -11.53
CA VAL A 30 -38.38 26.69 -10.71
C VAL A 30 -38.24 28.21 -10.62
N PRO A 31 -39.18 29.02 -11.16
CA PRO A 31 -39.14 30.46 -11.00
C PRO A 31 -39.52 30.83 -9.56
N ILE A 32 -38.58 31.45 -8.84
CA ILE A 32 -38.87 32.13 -7.57
C ILE A 32 -39.53 33.47 -7.91
N VAL A 33 -40.84 33.55 -7.66
CA VAL A 33 -41.64 34.78 -7.75
C VAL A 33 -41.29 35.66 -6.55
N SER A 34 -40.65 36.80 -6.82
CA SER A 34 -40.43 37.87 -5.85
C SER A 34 -41.71 38.71 -5.70
N ASN A 35 -42.34 38.60 -4.52
CA ASN A 35 -43.43 39.50 -4.15
C ASN A 35 -42.86 40.82 -3.62
N ALA A 36 -42.84 41.83 -4.49
CA ALA A 36 -42.72 43.22 -4.12
C ALA A 36 -44.11 43.79 -3.79
N ARG A 37 -44.39 44.08 -2.52
CA ARG A 37 -45.44 45.02 -2.13
C ARG A 37 -44.96 45.91 -0.98
N SER A 38 -44.59 47.11 -1.40
CA SER A 38 -44.86 48.42 -0.81
C SER A 38 -45.69 48.44 0.48
N VAL A 39 -45.11 48.99 1.55
CA VAL A 39 -45.79 49.97 2.42
C VAL A 39 -44.76 51.03 2.82
N SER A 40 -44.99 52.24 2.35
CA SER A 40 -44.32 53.47 2.80
C SER A 40 -45.21 54.19 3.83
N LEU A 41 -44.55 55.08 4.59
CA LEU A 41 -45.09 56.19 5.39
C LEU A 41 -45.38 55.91 6.87
N LEU A 42 -44.48 56.44 7.73
CA LEU A 42 -44.75 57.42 8.81
C LEU A 42 -43.37 57.91 9.32
N ALA A 43 -42.99 59.15 8.99
CA ALA A 43 -42.98 60.33 9.88
C ALA A 43 -41.88 60.24 10.97
N ARG A 44 -40.74 60.92 10.77
CA ARG A 44 -40.40 62.30 11.16
C ARG A 44 -39.99 62.45 12.64
N SER A 45 -38.85 63.14 12.82
CA SER A 45 -38.21 63.61 14.07
C SER A 45 -37.57 62.48 14.88
N THR A 46 -36.28 62.48 15.19
CA THR A 46 -35.47 63.56 15.77
C THR A 46 -34.00 63.41 15.40
N ARG A 47 -33.39 64.49 14.88
CA ARG A 47 -31.93 64.67 14.81
C ARG A 47 -31.54 65.59 15.95
N THR A 48 -30.76 65.10 16.90
CA THR A 48 -29.66 65.81 17.60
C THR A 48 -29.08 64.87 18.66
N LEU A 49 -27.74 64.84 18.79
CA LEU A 49 -26.92 64.08 19.76
C LEU A 49 -26.50 62.64 19.38
N GLN A 50 -25.63 62.49 18.39
CA GLN A 50 -24.63 61.40 18.38
C GLN A 50 -23.32 61.91 17.78
N ALA A 51 -22.57 62.64 18.58
CA ALA A 51 -21.22 63.13 18.25
C ALA A 51 -20.30 62.93 19.46
N LEU A 52 -20.15 61.69 19.96
CA LEU A 52 -19.08 61.32 20.91
C LEU A 52 -18.94 59.81 21.18
N VAL A 53 -18.81 58.94 20.16
CA VAL A 53 -18.32 57.54 20.36
C VAL A 53 -17.49 57.12 19.15
N LEU A 54 -16.35 57.78 18.94
CA LEU A 54 -15.49 57.55 17.77
C LEU A 54 -14.03 57.55 18.20
N ALA A 55 -13.68 56.78 19.25
CA ALA A 55 -12.30 56.73 19.74
C ALA A 55 -11.92 55.50 20.59
N VAL A 56 -12.62 54.35 20.54
CA VAL A 56 -12.08 53.07 21.09
C VAL A 56 -12.65 51.90 20.29
N GLY A 57 -12.42 51.93 18.97
CA GLY A 57 -12.73 50.83 18.07
C GLY A 57 -11.44 50.20 17.57
N THR A 58 -10.56 49.72 18.46
CA THR A 58 -9.48 48.83 18.03
C THR A 58 -10.16 47.60 17.47
N THR A 59 -10.18 47.52 16.15
CA THR A 59 -10.60 46.39 15.36
C THR A 59 -9.86 45.16 15.85
N LEU A 60 -10.49 44.39 16.75
CA LEU A 60 -10.19 42.99 16.91
C LEU A 60 -10.57 42.36 15.56
N ALA A 61 -9.62 42.37 14.63
CA ALA A 61 -9.70 41.53 13.45
C ALA A 61 -9.80 40.11 13.99
N ALA A 62 -11.03 39.57 14.00
CA ALA A 62 -11.26 38.18 14.32
C ALA A 62 -10.45 37.40 13.28
N ALA A 63 -9.29 36.90 13.71
CA ALA A 63 -8.45 36.06 12.88
C ALA A 63 -9.32 34.86 12.50
N GLN A 64 -9.77 34.81 11.24
CA GLN A 64 -10.51 33.66 10.75
C GLN A 64 -9.60 32.45 10.93
N PRO A 65 -10.10 31.35 11.54
CA PRO A 65 -9.29 30.18 11.75
C PRO A 65 -8.70 29.74 10.41
N ALA A 66 -7.38 29.56 10.36
CA ALA A 66 -6.70 29.15 9.15
C ALA A 66 -7.24 27.77 8.73
N THR A 67 -8.05 27.73 7.67
CA THR A 67 -8.63 26.48 7.15
C THR A 67 -7.66 25.68 6.30
N SER A 68 -6.52 26.27 5.94
CA SER A 68 -5.46 25.66 5.12
C SER A 68 -4.09 26.24 5.45
N LEU A 69 -3.03 25.45 5.31
CA LEU A 69 -1.66 25.93 5.42
C LEU A 69 -1.18 26.58 4.11
N PRO A 70 -0.46 27.71 4.15
CA PRO A 70 0.14 28.30 2.96
C PRO A 70 1.13 27.33 2.30
N ARG A 71 1.15 27.29 0.97
CA ARG A 71 2.09 26.46 0.20
C ARG A 71 3.56 26.77 0.53
N SER A 72 3.86 28.04 0.80
CA SER A 72 5.19 28.49 1.25
C SER A 72 5.63 27.89 2.59
N THR A 73 4.70 27.39 3.40
CA THR A 73 4.98 26.69 4.66
C THR A 73 5.20 25.19 4.43
N VAL A 74 4.48 24.59 3.49
CA VAL A 74 4.57 23.15 3.16
C VAL A 74 5.84 22.83 2.36
N GLU A 75 6.25 23.72 1.46
CA GLU A 75 7.39 23.51 0.55
C GLU A 75 8.71 24.11 1.07
N THR A 76 8.72 24.66 2.28
CA THR A 76 9.90 25.36 2.81
C THR A 76 11.06 24.41 3.11
N ILE A 77 12.29 24.84 2.84
CA ILE A 77 13.51 24.06 3.18
C ILE A 77 13.74 24.04 4.70
N SER A 78 13.31 25.08 5.40
CA SER A 78 13.35 25.18 6.86
C SER A 78 12.12 25.89 7.39
N VAL A 79 11.60 25.42 8.53
CA VAL A 79 10.42 26.00 9.17
C VAL A 79 10.88 27.06 10.17
N ASN A 80 10.50 28.31 9.95
CA ASN A 80 10.77 29.40 10.90
C ASN A 80 9.68 29.52 11.98
N SER A 81 9.91 30.36 13.00
CA SER A 81 8.98 30.52 14.12
C SER A 81 7.57 30.95 13.70
N GLY A 82 7.45 31.84 12.70
CA GLY A 82 6.15 32.27 12.17
C GLY A 82 5.39 31.12 11.50
N GLN A 83 6.09 30.29 10.73
CA GLN A 83 5.53 29.08 10.11
C GLN A 83 5.15 28.03 11.16
N SER A 84 5.95 27.84 12.21
CA SER A 84 5.60 26.96 13.33
C SER A 84 4.32 27.41 14.04
N THR A 85 4.14 28.71 14.25
CA THR A 85 2.89 29.26 14.81
C THR A 85 1.69 29.00 13.89
N GLN A 86 1.86 29.13 12.56
CA GLN A 86 0.81 28.81 11.60
C GLN A 86 0.44 27.32 11.63
N ILE A 87 1.43 26.44 11.73
CA ILE A 87 1.24 25.00 11.88
C ILE A 87 0.42 24.70 13.14
N GLN A 88 0.81 25.28 14.28
CA GLN A 88 0.11 25.04 15.54
C GLN A 88 -1.33 25.55 15.48
N ALA A 89 -1.54 26.78 15.01
CA ALA A 89 -2.88 27.36 14.88
C ALA A 89 -3.79 26.54 13.95
N PHE A 90 -3.23 25.96 12.88
CA PHE A 90 -3.96 25.05 12.00
C PHE A 90 -4.38 23.77 12.72
N ILE A 91 -3.48 23.15 13.48
CA ILE A 91 -3.76 21.94 14.26
C ILE A 91 -4.80 22.22 15.34
N ASP A 92 -4.65 23.31 16.10
CA ASP A 92 -5.55 23.70 17.19
C ASP A 92 -6.98 23.96 16.70
N ASN A 93 -7.14 24.43 15.45
CA ASN A 93 -8.44 24.60 14.84
C ASN A 93 -9.16 23.26 14.56
N TRP A 94 -8.42 22.22 14.18
CA TRP A 94 -8.99 20.93 13.78
C TRP A 94 -9.01 19.88 14.91
N ALA A 95 -8.10 19.99 15.89
CA ALA A 95 -7.97 19.04 16.99
C ALA A 95 -9.26 18.84 17.81
N PRO A 96 -10.05 19.88 18.17
CA PRO A 96 -11.29 19.69 18.92
C PRO A 96 -12.33 18.88 18.15
N ARG A 97 -12.41 19.06 16.82
CA ARG A 97 -13.36 18.33 15.96
C ARG A 97 -13.02 16.85 15.89
N LEU A 98 -11.73 16.52 15.89
CA LEU A 98 -11.25 15.16 15.95
C LEU A 98 -11.63 14.45 17.27
N ARG A 99 -11.76 15.21 18.36
CA ARG A 99 -12.12 14.73 19.71
C ARG A 99 -13.62 14.80 20.02
N SER A 100 -14.43 15.35 19.12
CA SER A 100 -15.84 15.67 19.37
C SER A 100 -16.75 14.47 19.62
N GLY A 101 -16.30 13.25 19.28
CA GLY A 101 -17.12 12.04 19.27
C GLY A 101 -18.07 11.95 18.06
N ASP A 102 -18.27 13.04 17.31
CA ASP A 102 -19.02 13.01 16.06
C ASP A 102 -18.17 12.44 14.92
N THR A 103 -18.66 11.38 14.28
CA THR A 103 -17.92 10.66 13.24
C THR A 103 -17.68 11.52 11.99
N GLN A 104 -18.61 12.42 11.64
CA GLN A 104 -18.46 13.26 10.45
C GLN A 104 -17.42 14.36 10.70
N ASP A 105 -17.46 15.00 11.86
CA ASP A 105 -16.48 16.02 12.24
C ASP A 105 -15.09 15.44 12.42
N ALA A 106 -14.98 14.26 13.04
CA ALA A 106 -13.71 13.55 13.15
C ALA A 106 -13.13 13.19 11.77
N ARG A 107 -13.97 12.72 10.84
CA ARG A 107 -13.54 12.43 9.46
C ARG A 107 -13.04 13.68 8.75
N ARG A 108 -13.79 14.78 8.81
CA ARG A 108 -13.41 16.07 8.19
C ARG A 108 -12.11 16.60 8.78
N ALA A 109 -11.95 16.50 10.10
CA ALA A 109 -10.73 16.91 10.78
C ALA A 109 -9.52 16.06 10.34
N LEU A 110 -9.67 14.74 10.25
CA LEU A 110 -8.61 13.87 9.73
C LEU A 110 -8.24 14.23 8.30
N GLU A 111 -9.24 14.38 7.41
CA GLU A 111 -9.00 14.77 6.02
C GLU A 111 -8.23 16.10 5.94
N ALA A 112 -8.67 17.12 6.69
CA ALA A 112 -8.00 18.41 6.74
C ALA A 112 -6.58 18.34 7.32
N LEU A 113 -6.34 17.55 8.37
CA LEU A 113 -5.01 17.39 8.98
C LEU A 113 -4.05 16.58 8.09
N THR A 114 -4.55 15.69 7.23
CA THR A 114 -3.71 14.91 6.32
C THR A 114 -3.45 15.61 4.99
N GLU A 115 -4.35 16.50 4.54
CA GLU A 115 -4.25 17.17 3.23
C GLU A 115 -2.88 17.86 2.97
N PRO A 116 -2.26 18.57 3.94
CA PRO A 116 -0.95 19.19 3.72
C PRO A 116 0.19 18.21 3.42
N LEU A 117 -0.01 16.90 3.63
CA LEU A 117 0.99 15.86 3.46
C LEU A 117 0.93 15.16 2.09
N HIS A 118 -0.14 15.36 1.32
CA HIS A 118 -0.34 14.69 0.02
C HIS A 118 0.06 15.54 -1.21
N GLY A 119 0.53 16.77 -0.98
CA GLY A 119 0.94 17.69 -2.04
C GLY A 119 2.27 17.32 -2.70
N ARG A 120 2.45 17.76 -3.96
CA ARG A 120 3.81 17.80 -4.54
C ARG A 120 4.62 18.86 -3.79
N GLY A 121 5.91 18.59 -3.58
CA GLY A 121 6.82 19.55 -2.95
C GLY A 121 6.77 19.58 -1.42
N VAL A 122 6.01 18.70 -0.77
CA VAL A 122 6.03 18.54 0.70
C VAL A 122 7.46 18.30 1.17
N SER A 123 7.99 19.24 1.95
CA SER A 123 9.39 19.20 2.35
C SER A 123 9.62 18.28 3.55
N ILE A 124 10.86 17.79 3.69
CA ILE A 124 11.29 17.00 4.85
C ILE A 124 11.18 17.85 6.13
N ALA A 125 11.64 19.11 6.09
CA ALA A 125 11.59 20.01 7.23
C ALA A 125 10.15 20.29 7.69
N PHE A 126 9.22 20.50 6.75
CA PHE A 126 7.81 20.66 7.07
C PHE A 126 7.26 19.40 7.76
N ARG A 127 7.46 18.20 7.20
CA ARG A 127 6.97 16.95 7.83
C ARG A 127 7.51 16.74 9.23
N GLN A 128 8.78 17.07 9.46
CA GLN A 128 9.39 16.98 10.79
C GLN A 128 8.77 17.96 11.80
N SER A 129 8.64 19.24 11.45
CA SER A 129 8.00 20.23 12.33
C SER A 129 6.51 19.97 12.52
N TYR A 130 5.80 19.56 11.46
CA TYR A 130 4.39 19.20 11.52
C TYR A 130 4.15 17.98 12.39
N SER A 131 5.02 16.97 12.28
CA SER A 131 5.04 15.80 13.16
C SER A 131 5.20 16.21 14.62
N GLN A 132 6.17 17.07 14.96
CA GLN A 132 6.39 17.52 16.34
C GLN A 132 5.14 18.17 16.94
N ALA A 133 4.47 19.03 16.16
CA ALA A 133 3.24 19.70 16.60
C ALA A 133 2.03 18.76 16.70
N LEU A 134 1.94 17.74 15.83
CA LEU A 134 0.84 16.76 15.84
C LEU A 134 0.98 15.67 16.91
N MET A 135 2.20 15.34 17.37
CA MET A 135 2.41 14.20 18.27
C MET A 135 1.54 14.22 19.55
N PRO A 136 1.37 15.36 20.25
CA PRO A 136 0.50 15.39 21.43
C PRO A 136 -0.93 14.95 21.11
N LEU A 137 -1.49 15.41 19.99
CA LEU A 137 -2.82 15.00 19.54
C LEU A 137 -2.87 13.50 19.21
N ILE A 138 -1.86 12.97 18.52
CA ILE A 138 -1.78 11.53 18.20
C ILE A 138 -1.72 10.69 19.47
N ASP A 139 -0.89 11.10 20.43
CA ASP A 139 -0.72 10.38 21.70
C ASP A 139 -2.02 10.41 22.53
N GLU A 140 -2.74 11.53 22.54
CA GLU A 140 -4.07 11.62 23.15
C GLU A 140 -5.10 10.68 22.49
N LEU A 141 -5.10 10.59 21.15
CA LEU A 141 -5.99 9.69 20.42
C LEU A 141 -5.72 8.22 20.74
N ILE A 142 -4.44 7.83 20.85
CA ILE A 142 -4.05 6.48 21.27
C ILE A 142 -4.46 6.23 22.72
N ALA A 143 -4.18 7.18 23.62
CA ALA A 143 -4.48 7.08 25.05
C ALA A 143 -5.99 6.99 25.35
N SER A 144 -6.85 7.49 24.45
CA SER A 144 -8.31 7.33 24.56
C SER A 144 -8.75 5.85 24.59
N GLY A 145 -7.92 4.93 24.09
CA GLY A 145 -8.22 3.50 23.97
C GLY A 145 -9.29 3.16 22.93
N SER A 146 -9.98 4.15 22.37
CA SER A 146 -11.03 3.94 21.38
C SER A 146 -10.46 3.46 20.04
N VAL A 147 -11.14 2.52 19.39
CA VAL A 147 -10.76 2.05 18.03
C VAL A 147 -10.69 3.23 17.06
N GLN A 148 -11.69 4.13 17.09
CA GLN A 148 -11.71 5.33 16.25
C GLN A 148 -10.49 6.23 16.48
N GLY A 149 -10.10 6.45 17.75
CA GLY A 149 -8.90 7.20 18.11
C GLY A 149 -7.63 6.55 17.56
N LYS A 150 -7.45 5.25 17.77
CA LYS A 150 -6.31 4.48 17.25
C LYS A 150 -6.24 4.54 15.71
N LEU A 151 -7.37 4.39 15.00
CA LEU A 151 -7.41 4.49 13.53
C LEU A 151 -7.05 5.91 13.05
N GLY A 152 -7.53 6.95 13.74
CA GLY A 152 -7.16 8.34 13.46
C GLY A 152 -5.68 8.60 13.66
N ALA A 153 -5.12 8.13 14.79
CA ALA A 153 -3.70 8.20 15.10
C ALA A 153 -2.86 7.49 14.03
N LEU A 154 -3.23 6.26 13.66
CA LEU A 154 -2.56 5.49 12.61
C LEU A 154 -2.59 6.19 11.25
N ARG A 155 -3.68 6.88 10.92
CA ARG A 155 -3.77 7.64 9.67
C ARG A 155 -2.78 8.79 9.66
N LEU A 156 -2.80 9.62 10.71
CA LEU A 156 -1.87 10.75 10.86
C LEU A 156 -0.42 10.29 10.89
N SER A 157 -0.09 9.27 11.69
CA SER A 157 1.27 8.71 11.76
C SER A 157 1.75 8.12 10.44
N GLY A 158 0.84 7.51 9.68
CA GLY A 158 1.13 6.94 8.36
C GLY A 158 1.55 7.99 7.34
N ASP A 159 0.78 9.08 7.25
CA ASP A 159 1.01 10.16 6.27
C ASP A 159 2.22 11.03 6.64
N LEU A 160 2.58 11.12 7.93
CA LEU A 160 3.74 11.88 8.38
C LEU A 160 5.08 11.28 7.92
N ALA A 161 5.18 9.94 7.90
CA ALA A 161 6.41 9.21 7.54
C ALA A 161 7.69 9.70 8.27
N THR A 162 7.56 10.07 9.55
CA THR A 162 8.65 10.51 10.43
C THR A 162 8.98 9.43 11.47
N PRO A 163 10.15 9.47 12.14
CA PRO A 163 10.50 8.47 13.17
C PRO A 163 9.46 8.34 14.29
N PRO A 164 8.89 9.42 14.86
CA PRO A 164 7.80 9.30 15.83
C PRO A 164 6.55 8.63 15.25
N GLY A 165 6.17 8.97 14.01
CA GLY A 165 5.05 8.33 13.31
C GLY A 165 5.28 6.83 13.11
N VAL A 166 6.47 6.45 12.64
CA VAL A 166 6.90 5.05 12.49
C VAL A 166 6.77 4.30 13.82
N GLN A 167 7.23 4.87 14.92
CA GLN A 167 7.14 4.24 16.24
C GLN A 167 5.68 3.97 16.66
N ARG A 168 4.76 4.92 16.42
CA ARG A 168 3.33 4.73 16.72
C ARG A 168 2.70 3.66 15.86
N VAL A 169 2.98 3.65 14.55
CA VAL A 169 2.51 2.60 13.65
C VAL A 169 2.99 1.23 14.11
N ARG A 170 4.29 1.09 14.43
CA ARG A 170 4.88 -0.16 14.92
C ARG A 170 4.24 -0.65 16.22
N GLY A 171 3.98 0.26 17.16
CA GLY A 171 3.35 -0.08 18.44
C GLY A 171 1.94 -0.67 18.32
N MET A 172 1.25 -0.44 17.18
CA MET A 172 -0.12 -0.91 16.94
C MET A 172 -0.21 -2.10 15.97
N LEU A 173 0.91 -2.63 15.46
CA LEU A 173 0.90 -3.81 14.59
C LEU A 173 0.40 -5.08 15.31
N ASN A 174 0.57 -5.12 16.63
CA ASN A 174 0.15 -6.21 17.51
C ASN A 174 -0.98 -5.80 18.45
N ASP A 175 -1.78 -4.79 18.09
CA ASP A 175 -2.94 -4.38 18.88
C ASP A 175 -3.92 -5.54 19.09
N GLU A 176 -4.67 -5.55 20.19
CA GLU A 176 -5.65 -6.60 20.46
C GLU A 176 -6.80 -6.59 19.43
N ASP A 177 -7.17 -5.41 18.92
CA ASP A 177 -8.21 -5.25 17.93
C ASP A 177 -7.70 -5.58 16.52
N ALA A 178 -8.37 -6.52 15.85
CA ALA A 178 -7.98 -6.97 14.51
C ALA A 178 -8.06 -5.86 13.44
N GLY A 179 -9.06 -4.97 13.55
CA GLY A 179 -9.21 -3.84 12.65
C GLY A 179 -8.08 -2.83 12.81
N VAL A 180 -7.63 -2.58 14.05
CA VAL A 180 -6.46 -1.73 14.34
C VAL A 180 -5.19 -2.36 13.79
N ARG A 181 -4.93 -3.66 14.01
CA ARG A 181 -3.74 -4.35 13.43
C ARG A 181 -3.70 -4.22 11.91
N LEU A 182 -4.81 -4.55 11.26
CA LEU A 182 -4.93 -4.48 9.80
C LEU A 182 -4.69 -3.05 9.29
N PHE A 183 -5.24 -2.05 9.98
CA PHE A 183 -5.04 -0.65 9.61
C PHE A 183 -3.61 -0.18 9.90
N ALA A 184 -2.95 -0.69 10.95
CA ALA A 184 -1.57 -0.38 11.27
C ALA A 184 -0.62 -0.85 10.17
N VAL A 185 -0.83 -2.06 9.64
CA VAL A 185 -0.08 -2.55 8.47
C VAL A 185 -0.32 -1.69 7.23
N LYS A 186 -1.57 -1.30 6.95
CA LYS A 186 -1.87 -0.38 5.84
C LYS A 186 -1.19 0.98 6.02
N SER A 187 -1.15 1.49 7.26
CA SER A 187 -0.41 2.72 7.58
C SER A 187 1.10 2.55 7.44
N ALA A 188 1.66 1.38 7.75
CA ALA A 188 3.07 1.08 7.48
C ALA A 188 3.38 1.16 5.98
N GLY A 189 2.49 0.64 5.13
CA GLY A 189 2.58 0.78 3.68
C GLY A 189 2.57 2.26 3.24
N ARG A 190 1.66 3.07 3.80
CA ARG A 190 1.62 4.52 3.54
C ARG A 190 2.90 5.24 3.97
N VAL A 191 3.50 4.85 5.09
CA VAL A 191 4.79 5.40 5.52
C VAL A 191 5.86 5.15 4.46
N LEU A 192 5.94 3.93 3.93
CA LEU A 192 6.93 3.55 2.92
C LEU A 192 6.67 4.24 1.57
N ASP A 193 5.41 4.33 1.14
CA ASP A 193 5.00 5.04 -0.07
C ASP A 193 5.28 6.56 0.02
N ALA A 194 4.86 7.22 1.12
CA ALA A 194 5.13 8.63 1.35
C ALA A 194 6.63 8.96 1.41
N THR A 195 7.43 8.01 1.89
CA THR A 195 8.90 8.09 1.91
C THR A 195 9.48 7.99 0.50
N SER A 196 8.95 7.10 -0.34
CA SER A 196 9.32 6.97 -1.74
C SER A 196 8.94 8.21 -2.55
N THR A 197 7.73 8.73 -2.32
CA THR A 197 7.13 9.83 -3.08
C THR A 197 7.69 11.21 -2.71
N HIS A 198 7.89 11.49 -1.42
CA HIS A 198 8.28 12.82 -0.92
C HIS A 198 9.71 12.87 -0.38
N GLY A 199 10.47 11.79 -0.51
CA GLY A 199 11.78 11.61 0.10
C GLY A 199 11.70 11.21 1.58
N PRO A 200 12.84 10.88 2.21
CA PRO A 200 12.84 10.34 3.57
C PRO A 200 12.83 11.42 4.63
N ALA A 201 11.78 11.44 5.44
CA ALA A 201 11.76 12.16 6.72
C ALA A 201 12.17 11.27 7.91
N MET A 202 12.56 10.02 7.65
CA MET A 202 13.04 9.02 8.60
C MET A 202 14.44 8.50 8.20
N SER A 203 15.11 7.78 9.10
CA SER A 203 16.39 7.14 8.78
C SER A 203 16.24 5.77 8.10
N GLU A 204 17.32 5.24 7.51
CA GLU A 204 17.38 3.85 7.05
C GLU A 204 17.03 2.85 8.17
N ALA A 205 17.52 3.10 9.39
CA ALA A 205 17.26 2.22 10.54
C ALA A 205 15.77 2.19 10.90
N ASP A 206 15.08 3.32 10.84
CA ASP A 206 13.63 3.40 11.08
C ASP A 206 12.86 2.61 10.01
N ALA A 207 13.22 2.79 8.73
CA ALA A 207 12.60 2.08 7.62
C ALA A 207 12.78 0.56 7.74
N ARG A 208 14.01 0.09 8.01
CA ARG A 208 14.30 -1.34 8.22
C ARG A 208 13.53 -1.90 9.41
N SER A 209 13.49 -1.17 10.52
CA SER A 209 12.76 -1.60 11.71
C SER A 209 11.25 -1.68 11.49
N LEU A 210 10.68 -0.81 10.64
CA LEU A 210 9.28 -0.90 10.22
C LEU A 210 9.04 -2.12 9.33
N ILE A 211 9.91 -2.37 8.34
CA ILE A 211 9.86 -3.54 7.44
C ILE A 211 9.89 -4.84 8.25
N ASP A 212 10.82 -4.96 9.21
CA ASP A 212 10.91 -6.13 10.09
C ASP A 212 9.66 -6.33 10.92
N ALA A 213 9.09 -5.25 11.46
CA ALA A 213 7.88 -5.32 12.26
C ALA A 213 6.68 -5.80 11.43
N VAL A 214 6.53 -5.33 10.18
CA VAL A 214 5.49 -5.81 9.25
C VAL A 214 5.71 -7.28 8.88
N ALA A 215 6.94 -7.68 8.60
CA ALA A 215 7.27 -9.07 8.29
C ALA A 215 6.96 -10.01 9.46
N ASN A 216 7.28 -9.60 10.69
CA ASN A 216 6.99 -10.39 11.89
C ASN A 216 5.47 -10.46 12.18
N ALA A 217 4.73 -9.36 12.03
CA ALA A 217 3.28 -9.37 12.17
C ALA A 217 2.59 -10.37 11.20
N ALA A 218 3.17 -10.55 10.00
CA ALA A 218 2.66 -11.51 9.03
C ALA A 218 2.96 -12.98 9.38
N LYS A 219 4.07 -13.25 10.10
CA LYS A 219 4.47 -14.60 10.54
C LYS A 219 3.55 -15.11 11.65
N ASP A 220 3.16 -14.23 12.55
CA ASP A 220 2.32 -14.58 13.71
C ASP A 220 0.82 -14.67 13.33
N SER A 221 0.45 -14.28 12.12
CA SER A 221 -0.95 -14.23 11.67
C SER A 221 -1.36 -15.43 10.83
N GLN A 222 -2.57 -15.93 11.12
CA GLN A 222 -3.30 -16.89 10.30
C GLN A 222 -4.39 -16.23 9.45
N ASP A 223 -4.63 -14.92 9.63
CA ASP A 223 -5.63 -14.17 8.88
C ASP A 223 -5.09 -13.77 7.51
N GLU A 224 -5.66 -14.36 6.46
CA GLU A 224 -5.32 -14.13 5.06
C GLU A 224 -5.37 -12.65 4.66
N GLU A 225 -6.34 -11.88 5.16
CA GLU A 225 -6.45 -10.46 4.84
C GLU A 225 -5.29 -9.68 5.45
N HIS A 226 -4.94 -10.00 6.69
CA HIS A 226 -3.81 -9.38 7.38
C HIS A 226 -2.47 -9.71 6.69
N ILE A 227 -2.26 -10.98 6.32
CA ILE A 227 -1.07 -11.42 5.57
C ILE A 227 -0.96 -10.67 4.24
N ARG A 228 -2.07 -10.56 3.50
CA ARG A 228 -2.12 -9.83 2.23
C ARG A 228 -1.79 -8.36 2.42
N ALA A 229 -2.30 -7.73 3.49
CA ALA A 229 -1.97 -6.36 3.82
C ALA A 229 -0.46 -6.21 4.12
N CYS A 230 0.15 -7.16 4.84
CA CYS A 230 1.59 -7.14 5.13
C CYS A 230 2.42 -7.24 3.86
N ALA A 231 2.10 -8.19 2.96
CA ALA A 231 2.80 -8.33 1.70
C ALA A 231 2.70 -7.07 0.83
N ARG A 232 1.52 -6.42 0.78
CA ARG A 232 1.36 -5.14 0.07
C ARG A 232 2.19 -4.02 0.71
N SER A 233 2.18 -3.91 2.03
CA SER A 233 3.04 -2.94 2.72
C SER A 233 4.53 -3.18 2.43
N LEU A 234 4.98 -4.43 2.41
CA LEU A 234 6.36 -4.78 2.05
C LEU A 234 6.66 -4.46 0.58
N ALA A 235 5.69 -4.67 -0.32
CA ALA A 235 5.80 -4.29 -1.73
C ALA A 235 6.03 -2.78 -1.90
N GLU A 236 5.35 -1.92 -1.13
CA GLU A 236 5.63 -0.48 -1.14
C GLU A 236 7.09 -0.19 -0.74
N GLY A 237 7.61 -0.92 0.26
CA GLY A 237 9.01 -0.86 0.67
C GLY A 237 10.01 -1.20 -0.44
N THR A 238 9.62 -2.01 -1.43
CA THR A 238 10.48 -2.32 -2.58
C THR A 238 10.65 -1.15 -3.55
N THR A 239 9.91 -0.05 -3.38
CA THR A 239 10.02 1.15 -4.23
C THR A 239 10.92 2.23 -3.63
N LEU A 240 11.36 2.07 -2.37
CA LEU A 240 12.16 3.08 -1.66
C LEU A 240 13.41 3.51 -2.46
N GLY A 241 13.72 4.81 -2.41
CA GLY A 241 14.93 5.36 -2.99
C GLY A 241 16.19 4.91 -2.24
N THR A 242 17.21 4.44 -2.96
CA THR A 242 18.41 3.86 -2.32
C THR A 242 19.48 4.89 -1.99
N ARG A 243 19.42 6.08 -2.58
CA ARG A 243 20.39 7.16 -2.32
C ARG A 243 20.42 7.58 -0.85
N ASP A 244 19.25 7.71 -0.24
CA ASP A 244 19.09 8.29 1.09
C ASP A 244 18.73 7.25 2.17
N LEU A 245 18.25 6.06 1.77
CA LEU A 245 17.85 4.97 2.67
C LEU A 245 18.69 3.69 2.52
N GLY A 246 19.84 3.80 1.84
CA GLY A 246 20.83 2.73 1.73
C GLY A 246 20.22 1.39 1.31
N SER A 247 20.28 0.41 2.20
CA SER A 247 19.85 -0.97 1.94
C SER A 247 18.37 -1.25 2.22
N ALA A 248 17.58 -0.27 2.69
CA ALA A 248 16.18 -0.48 3.09
C ALA A 248 15.31 -1.12 1.99
N ARG A 249 15.51 -0.71 0.73
CA ARG A 249 14.83 -1.30 -0.44
C ARG A 249 15.16 -2.78 -0.61
N SER A 250 16.45 -3.13 -0.51
CA SER A 250 16.92 -4.52 -0.59
C SER A 250 16.35 -5.34 0.57
N HIS A 251 16.31 -4.75 1.76
CA HIS A 251 15.72 -5.37 2.96
C HIS A 251 14.22 -5.67 2.78
N ALA A 252 13.45 -4.75 2.17
CA ALA A 252 12.05 -4.97 1.84
C ALA A 252 11.86 -6.11 0.81
N ILE A 253 12.72 -6.21 -0.20
CA ILE A 253 12.70 -7.31 -1.18
C ILE A 253 12.92 -8.66 -0.47
N VAL A 254 13.90 -8.73 0.43
CA VAL A 254 14.17 -9.95 1.21
C VAL A 254 12.95 -10.32 2.04
N ALA A 255 12.44 -9.38 2.84
CA ALA A 255 11.28 -9.61 3.71
C ALA A 255 10.02 -10.07 2.94
N LEU A 256 9.74 -9.43 1.80
CA LEU A 256 8.62 -9.81 0.92
C LEU A 256 8.82 -11.21 0.34
N SER A 257 10.02 -11.49 -0.16
CA SER A 257 10.36 -12.78 -0.77
C SER A 257 10.30 -13.93 0.24
N GLU A 258 10.76 -13.71 1.47
CA GLU A 258 10.67 -14.69 2.55
C GLU A 258 9.22 -14.95 2.96
N LEU A 259 8.44 -13.89 3.22
CA LEU A 259 7.04 -14.02 3.62
C LEU A 259 6.23 -14.85 2.62
N VAL A 260 6.35 -14.54 1.33
CA VAL A 260 5.59 -15.22 0.28
C VAL A 260 6.19 -16.58 -0.04
N GLY A 261 7.52 -16.66 -0.17
CA GLY A 261 8.22 -17.90 -0.48
C GLY A 261 8.01 -18.99 0.57
N ASP A 262 8.00 -18.63 1.85
CA ASP A 262 7.75 -19.61 2.92
C ASP A 262 6.32 -20.11 2.94
N ARG A 263 5.34 -19.27 2.59
CA ARG A 263 3.96 -19.74 2.41
C ARG A 263 3.79 -20.63 1.20
N LEU A 264 4.45 -20.33 0.08
CA LEU A 264 4.45 -21.20 -1.10
C LEU A 264 5.08 -22.56 -0.78
N ALA A 265 6.22 -22.57 -0.08
CA ALA A 265 6.91 -23.79 0.32
C ALA A 265 6.09 -24.65 1.29
N ALA A 266 5.29 -24.02 2.16
CA ALA A 266 4.44 -24.72 3.12
C ALA A 266 3.20 -25.39 2.49
N LEU A 267 2.81 -25.03 1.26
CA LEU A 267 1.67 -25.68 0.57
C LEU A 267 1.96 -27.15 0.31
N THR A 268 1.03 -28.03 0.63
CA THR A 268 1.03 -29.41 0.15
C THR A 268 0.45 -29.48 -1.27
N PRO A 269 0.70 -30.56 -2.02
CA PRO A 269 0.11 -30.73 -3.36
C PRO A 269 -1.43 -30.76 -3.39
N ASN A 270 -2.09 -30.93 -2.25
CA ASN A 270 -3.55 -31.01 -2.14
C ASN A 270 -4.20 -29.70 -1.64
N ASP A 271 -3.41 -28.74 -1.19
CA ASP A 271 -3.93 -27.48 -0.67
C ASP A 271 -4.48 -26.61 -1.82
N ASP A 272 -5.46 -25.75 -1.54
CA ASP A 272 -5.91 -24.72 -2.49
C ASP A 272 -4.84 -23.61 -2.56
N PRO A 273 -4.13 -23.43 -3.69
CA PRO A 273 -3.05 -22.46 -3.75
C PRO A 273 -3.55 -21.06 -4.11
N ARG A 274 -4.86 -20.84 -4.36
CA ARG A 274 -5.37 -19.59 -4.97
C ARG A 274 -4.96 -18.34 -4.19
N PHE A 275 -5.10 -18.37 -2.87
CA PHE A 275 -4.68 -17.26 -2.01
C PHE A 275 -3.19 -16.97 -2.15
N THR A 276 -2.35 -18.00 -1.95
CA THR A 276 -0.88 -17.87 -1.97
C THR A 276 -0.35 -17.54 -3.37
N GLN A 277 -0.96 -18.06 -4.43
CA GLN A 277 -0.63 -17.70 -5.82
C GLN A 277 -0.96 -16.24 -6.13
N SER A 278 -2.10 -15.73 -5.66
CA SER A 278 -2.42 -14.30 -5.79
C SER A 278 -1.39 -13.44 -5.06
N LEU A 279 -0.99 -13.84 -3.84
CA LEU A 279 0.06 -13.15 -3.09
C LEU A 279 1.40 -13.17 -3.84
N ALA A 280 1.71 -14.28 -4.47
CA ALA A 280 2.93 -14.47 -5.24
C ALA A 280 2.99 -13.67 -6.54
N LEU A 281 1.85 -13.49 -7.21
CA LEU A 281 1.76 -12.61 -8.38
C LEU A 281 2.07 -11.16 -8.00
N ASP A 282 1.46 -10.65 -6.92
CA ASP A 282 1.68 -9.29 -6.43
C ASP A 282 3.16 -9.10 -6.03
N ALA A 283 3.72 -10.05 -5.28
CA ALA A 283 5.12 -10.01 -4.85
C ALA A 283 6.10 -10.10 -6.03
N ALA A 284 5.89 -11.03 -6.96
CA ALA A 284 6.75 -11.17 -8.12
C ALA A 284 6.73 -9.92 -9.00
N SER A 285 5.56 -9.28 -9.17
CA SER A 285 5.45 -8.02 -9.90
C SER A 285 6.25 -6.91 -9.23
N ALA A 286 6.05 -6.69 -7.93
CA ALA A 286 6.74 -5.64 -7.16
C ALA A 286 8.26 -5.87 -7.16
N THR A 287 8.72 -7.09 -6.88
CA THR A 287 10.15 -7.42 -6.85
C THR A 287 10.78 -7.33 -8.24
N THR A 288 10.09 -7.77 -9.30
CA THR A 288 10.58 -7.63 -10.69
C THR A 288 10.77 -6.17 -11.05
N GLN A 289 9.75 -5.33 -10.80
CA GLN A 289 9.82 -3.90 -11.04
C GLN A 289 11.02 -3.29 -10.28
N SER A 290 11.16 -3.65 -8.99
CA SER A 290 12.22 -3.14 -8.14
C SER A 290 13.63 -3.53 -8.61
N ILE A 291 13.83 -4.78 -9.04
CA ILE A 291 15.11 -5.30 -9.53
C ILE A 291 15.46 -4.75 -10.91
N SER A 292 14.46 -4.53 -11.76
CA SER A 292 14.64 -3.99 -13.11
C SER A 292 14.94 -2.49 -13.13
N ASP A 293 14.73 -1.79 -12.01
CA ASP A 293 15.00 -0.37 -11.86
C ASP A 293 16.52 -0.11 -11.83
N ILE A 294 17.04 0.38 -12.95
CA ILE A 294 18.46 0.71 -13.12
C ILE A 294 18.93 1.88 -12.25
N THR A 295 18.00 2.67 -11.71
CA THR A 295 18.33 3.82 -10.85
C THR A 295 18.53 3.41 -9.39
N ALA A 296 18.16 2.18 -9.04
CA ALA A 296 18.22 1.65 -7.70
C ALA A 296 19.44 0.72 -7.50
N THR A 297 20.04 0.81 -6.31
CA THR A 297 21.07 -0.15 -5.89
C THR A 297 20.44 -1.30 -5.12
N ILE A 298 20.55 -2.51 -5.67
CA ILE A 298 20.09 -3.75 -5.04
C ILE A 298 21.32 -4.57 -4.62
N ASN A 299 21.31 -5.15 -3.42
CA ASN A 299 22.41 -5.99 -2.94
C ASN A 299 22.25 -7.47 -3.39
N GLU A 300 23.30 -8.27 -3.23
CA GLU A 300 23.31 -9.68 -3.64
C GLU A 300 22.26 -10.51 -2.89
N GLU A 301 22.04 -10.21 -1.61
CA GLU A 301 21.07 -10.90 -0.77
C GLU A 301 19.63 -10.75 -1.29
N ALA A 302 19.24 -9.53 -1.67
CA ALA A 302 17.93 -9.27 -2.26
C ALA A 302 17.77 -9.94 -3.63
N ALA A 303 18.82 -9.93 -4.48
CA ALA A 303 18.79 -10.67 -5.75
C ALA A 303 18.62 -12.18 -5.52
N ARG A 304 19.35 -12.74 -4.54
CA ARG A 304 19.21 -14.15 -4.13
C ARG A 304 17.82 -14.48 -3.58
N ALA A 305 17.25 -13.61 -2.73
CA ALA A 305 15.91 -13.78 -2.19
C ALA A 305 14.84 -13.76 -3.30
N ALA A 306 15.00 -12.88 -4.29
CA ALA A 306 14.12 -12.83 -5.45
C ALA A 306 14.25 -14.07 -6.35
N VAL A 307 15.47 -14.61 -6.53
CA VAL A 307 15.67 -15.91 -7.22
C VAL A 307 14.94 -17.03 -6.49
N ARG A 308 15.07 -17.08 -5.16
CA ARG A 308 14.34 -18.05 -4.32
C ARG A 308 12.84 -17.91 -4.50
N LEU A 309 12.28 -16.70 -4.43
CA LEU A 309 10.84 -16.47 -4.65
C LEU A 309 10.40 -16.94 -6.05
N GLY A 310 11.16 -16.61 -7.10
CA GLY A 310 10.86 -17.08 -8.46
C GLY A 310 10.83 -18.61 -8.56
N GLY A 311 11.77 -19.29 -7.89
CA GLY A 311 11.77 -20.75 -7.78
C GLY A 311 10.59 -21.30 -6.98
N ASP A 312 10.24 -20.70 -5.84
CA ASP A 312 9.12 -21.11 -4.98
C ASP A 312 7.77 -20.99 -5.73
N ILE A 313 7.64 -20.00 -6.61
CA ILE A 313 6.46 -19.82 -7.46
C ILE A 313 6.33 -20.96 -8.48
N ILE A 314 7.42 -21.28 -9.17
CA ILE A 314 7.46 -22.34 -10.19
C ILE A 314 7.29 -23.72 -9.55
N SER A 315 7.74 -23.90 -8.31
CA SER A 315 7.72 -25.19 -7.63
C SER A 315 6.32 -25.67 -7.25
N VAL A 316 5.36 -24.76 -7.02
CA VAL A 316 3.96 -25.13 -6.70
C VAL A 316 3.34 -26.04 -7.79
N PRO A 317 3.27 -25.62 -9.07
CA PRO A 317 2.76 -26.50 -10.13
C PRO A 317 3.63 -27.73 -10.36
N LEU A 318 4.95 -27.65 -10.16
CA LEU A 318 5.85 -28.80 -10.28
C LEU A 318 5.46 -29.91 -9.29
N ARG A 319 5.30 -29.57 -8.01
CA ARG A 319 4.90 -30.52 -6.96
C ARG A 319 3.51 -31.11 -7.24
N ARG A 320 2.57 -30.30 -7.72
CA ARG A 320 1.23 -30.77 -8.09
C ARG A 320 1.22 -31.68 -9.32
N ILE A 321 2.06 -31.44 -10.31
CA ILE A 321 2.23 -32.35 -11.45
C ILE A 321 2.84 -33.68 -11.00
N ILE A 322 3.84 -33.65 -10.12
CA ILE A 322 4.45 -34.87 -9.55
C ILE A 322 3.40 -35.67 -8.77
N ALA A 323 2.60 -34.99 -7.94
CA ALA A 323 1.54 -35.61 -7.15
C ALA A 323 0.28 -35.97 -7.95
N LYS A 324 0.19 -35.59 -9.23
CA LYS A 324 -0.99 -35.75 -10.09
C LYS A 324 -2.24 -35.03 -9.55
N THR A 325 -2.05 -33.87 -8.94
CA THR A 325 -3.12 -33.03 -8.35
C THR A 325 -3.32 -31.69 -9.08
N ILE A 326 -2.59 -31.47 -10.19
CA ILE A 326 -2.75 -30.26 -11.00
C ILE A 326 -4.15 -30.22 -11.64
N GLU A 327 -4.69 -29.02 -11.83
CA GLU A 327 -5.97 -28.79 -12.48
C GLU A 327 -6.00 -29.35 -13.92
N PRO A 328 -7.19 -29.66 -14.49
CA PRO A 328 -7.35 -29.93 -15.92
C PRO A 328 -6.86 -28.76 -16.77
N GLN A 329 -6.35 -29.01 -17.99
CA GLN A 329 -5.71 -27.99 -18.84
C GLN A 329 -6.57 -26.72 -19.05
N GLY A 330 -7.89 -26.86 -19.17
CA GLY A 330 -8.82 -25.74 -19.38
C GLY A 330 -9.03 -24.83 -18.16
N GLU A 331 -8.51 -25.19 -16.99
CA GLU A 331 -8.71 -24.48 -15.72
C GLU A 331 -7.38 -23.92 -15.16
N ARG A 332 -6.29 -23.99 -15.93
CA ARG A 332 -4.92 -23.64 -15.47
C ARG A 332 -4.54 -22.17 -15.63
N ASP A 333 -5.47 -21.28 -15.96
CA ASP A 333 -5.14 -19.86 -16.24
C ASP A 333 -4.35 -19.19 -15.11
N MET A 334 -4.75 -19.41 -13.86
CA MET A 334 -4.02 -18.86 -12.71
C MET A 334 -2.63 -19.48 -12.56
N THR A 335 -2.53 -20.80 -12.72
CA THR A 335 -1.27 -21.54 -12.67
C THR A 335 -0.30 -21.05 -13.75
N VAL A 336 -0.76 -20.87 -14.99
CA VAL A 336 0.04 -20.34 -16.09
C VAL A 336 0.55 -18.93 -15.78
N ARG A 337 -0.32 -18.03 -15.30
CA ARG A 337 0.07 -16.67 -14.92
C ARG A 337 1.09 -16.66 -13.78
N SER A 338 0.88 -17.51 -12.78
CA SER A 338 1.79 -17.65 -11.64
C SER A 338 3.18 -18.11 -12.11
N VAL A 339 3.26 -19.16 -12.93
CA VAL A 339 4.53 -19.59 -13.52
C VAL A 339 5.17 -18.49 -14.35
N GLN A 340 4.41 -17.82 -15.23
CA GLN A 340 4.95 -16.73 -16.04
C GLN A 340 5.57 -15.61 -15.19
N ALA A 341 4.93 -15.24 -14.08
CA ALA A 341 5.46 -14.27 -13.14
C ALA A 341 6.74 -14.76 -12.45
N GLY A 342 6.75 -16.03 -12.00
CA GLY A 342 7.93 -16.68 -11.43
C GLY A 342 9.11 -16.74 -12.40
N GLU A 343 8.87 -17.08 -13.67
CA GLU A 343 9.88 -17.11 -14.72
C GLU A 343 10.46 -15.72 -15.00
N THR A 344 9.59 -14.71 -15.08
CA THR A 344 9.99 -13.33 -15.32
C THR A 344 10.86 -12.83 -14.18
N LEU A 345 10.42 -13.04 -12.93
CA LEU A 345 11.18 -12.70 -11.73
C LEU A 345 12.54 -13.40 -11.72
N LEU A 346 12.55 -14.72 -11.98
CA LEU A 346 13.77 -15.52 -11.98
C LEU A 346 14.77 -15.02 -13.03
N TYR A 347 14.32 -14.66 -14.23
CA TYR A 347 15.16 -14.07 -15.27
C TYR A 347 15.83 -12.78 -14.81
N PHE A 348 15.04 -11.81 -14.30
CA PHE A 348 15.57 -10.51 -13.88
C PHE A 348 16.47 -10.63 -12.65
N ALA A 349 16.09 -11.46 -11.66
CA ALA A 349 16.87 -11.66 -10.44
C ALA A 349 18.23 -12.32 -10.73
N ARG A 350 18.27 -13.31 -11.63
CA ARG A 350 19.54 -13.91 -12.09
C ARG A 350 20.40 -12.90 -12.84
N ARG A 351 19.82 -12.12 -13.76
CA ARG A 351 20.56 -11.06 -14.46
C ARG A 351 21.16 -10.06 -13.49
N LYS A 352 20.38 -9.64 -12.48
CA LYS A 352 20.88 -8.71 -11.46
C LYS A 352 21.98 -9.33 -10.61
N SER A 353 21.87 -10.60 -10.23
CA SER A 353 22.95 -11.28 -9.52
C SER A 353 24.23 -11.38 -10.35
N ALA A 354 24.13 -11.69 -11.64
CA ALA A 354 25.29 -11.75 -12.53
C ALA A 354 25.92 -10.36 -12.70
N GLU A 355 25.11 -9.32 -12.88
CA GLU A 355 25.57 -7.92 -12.92
C GLU A 355 26.35 -7.54 -11.65
N LEU A 356 25.80 -7.83 -10.47
CA LEU A 356 26.45 -7.56 -9.18
C LEU A 356 27.77 -8.32 -8.99
N LYS A 357 27.92 -9.49 -9.64
CA LYS A 357 29.14 -10.31 -9.63
C LYS A 357 30.10 -9.99 -10.78
N GLY A 358 29.78 -9.04 -11.66
CA GLY A 358 30.57 -8.75 -12.86
C GLY A 358 30.62 -9.89 -13.88
N GLN A 359 29.61 -10.77 -13.88
CA GLN A 359 29.51 -11.93 -14.77
C GLN A 359 28.78 -11.57 -16.08
N PRO A 360 29.09 -12.26 -17.20
CA PRO A 360 28.40 -12.02 -18.47
C PRO A 360 26.93 -12.43 -18.40
N MET A 361 26.02 -11.54 -18.80
CA MET A 361 24.57 -11.78 -18.79
C MET A 361 24.07 -12.66 -19.95
N GLY A 362 24.89 -12.92 -20.98
CA GLY A 362 24.46 -13.55 -22.23
C GLY A 362 23.98 -15.01 -22.10
N GLY A 363 24.33 -15.69 -21.00
CA GLY A 363 23.88 -17.07 -20.73
C GLY A 363 22.55 -17.18 -19.97
N ILE A 364 21.93 -16.07 -19.59
CA ILE A 364 20.70 -16.07 -18.81
C ILE A 364 19.50 -15.94 -19.75
N THR A 365 18.76 -17.03 -19.91
CA THR A 365 17.55 -17.11 -20.75
C THR A 365 16.31 -17.38 -19.92
N THR A 366 15.14 -17.05 -20.49
CA THR A 366 13.84 -17.45 -19.94
C THR A 366 13.61 -18.94 -20.15
N THR A 367 12.88 -19.59 -19.24
CA THR A 367 12.70 -21.04 -19.20
C THR A 367 11.60 -21.59 -20.13
N GLY A 368 10.55 -20.81 -20.43
CA GLY A 368 9.44 -21.24 -21.29
C GLY A 368 8.42 -22.18 -20.62
N PHE A 369 8.49 -22.35 -19.30
CA PHE A 369 7.60 -23.17 -18.48
C PHE A 369 6.13 -22.78 -18.57
N SER A 370 5.81 -21.49 -18.58
CA SER A 370 4.41 -21.05 -18.71
C SER A 370 3.78 -21.49 -20.04
N ALA A 371 4.56 -21.49 -21.12
CA ALA A 371 4.12 -22.00 -22.43
C ALA A 371 3.87 -23.51 -22.41
N GLN A 372 4.76 -24.28 -21.77
CA GLN A 372 4.62 -25.73 -21.61
C GLN A 372 3.36 -26.10 -20.82
N ILE A 373 3.11 -25.45 -19.68
CA ILE A 373 1.89 -25.68 -18.87
C ILE A 373 0.63 -25.34 -19.66
N LYS A 374 0.65 -24.22 -20.41
CA LYS A 374 -0.47 -23.80 -21.26
C LYS A 374 -0.75 -24.81 -22.38
N ALA A 375 0.31 -25.38 -22.98
CA ALA A 375 0.20 -26.40 -24.02
C ALA A 375 -0.19 -27.80 -23.48
N GLY A 376 -0.15 -28.01 -22.16
CA GLY A 376 -0.40 -29.32 -21.54
C GLY A 376 0.83 -30.25 -21.57
N GLU A 377 2.02 -29.71 -21.81
CA GLU A 377 3.30 -30.44 -21.88
C GLU A 377 3.86 -30.71 -20.47
N ASP A 378 3.04 -31.30 -19.60
CA ASP A 378 3.35 -31.45 -18.17
C ASP A 378 4.63 -32.26 -17.91
N ARG A 379 4.93 -33.22 -18.79
CA ARG A 379 6.16 -34.03 -18.73
C ARG A 379 7.41 -33.19 -18.96
N ASP A 380 7.37 -32.28 -19.94
CA ASP A 380 8.53 -31.47 -20.32
C ASP A 380 8.76 -30.38 -19.28
N PHE A 381 7.68 -29.72 -18.84
CA PHE A 381 7.74 -28.81 -17.69
C PHE A 381 8.33 -29.50 -16.47
N ARG A 382 7.80 -30.68 -16.09
CA ARG A 382 8.30 -31.42 -14.91
C ARG A 382 9.79 -31.71 -15.02
N ASN A 383 10.25 -32.23 -16.16
CA ASN A 383 11.65 -32.63 -16.33
C ASN A 383 12.59 -31.41 -16.30
N GLN A 384 12.23 -30.33 -16.99
CA GLN A 384 13.07 -29.13 -17.06
C GLN A 384 13.05 -28.33 -15.75
N ALA A 385 11.89 -28.16 -15.13
CA ALA A 385 11.78 -27.50 -13.84
C ALA A 385 12.48 -28.29 -12.73
N ALA A 386 12.37 -29.63 -12.72
CA ALA A 386 13.12 -30.47 -11.78
C ALA A 386 14.64 -30.43 -12.02
N ALA A 387 15.10 -30.35 -13.27
CA ALA A 387 16.53 -30.19 -13.56
C ALA A 387 17.07 -28.81 -13.10
N LEU A 388 16.23 -27.78 -13.14
CA LEU A 388 16.59 -26.42 -12.75
C LEU A 388 16.56 -26.22 -11.21
N LEU A 389 15.51 -26.73 -10.57
CA LEU A 389 15.14 -26.47 -9.16
C LEU A 389 15.39 -27.67 -8.22
N GLY A 390 15.68 -28.86 -8.74
CA GLY A 390 15.93 -30.04 -7.91
C GLY A 390 17.29 -30.01 -7.21
N PRO A 391 17.58 -31.02 -6.36
CA PRO A 391 18.87 -31.19 -5.70
C PRO A 391 20.04 -31.13 -6.69
N GLY A 392 21.05 -30.31 -6.40
CA GLY A 392 22.18 -30.07 -7.31
C GLY A 392 21.84 -29.32 -8.61
N GLY A 393 20.59 -28.86 -8.79
CA GLY A 393 20.19 -28.02 -9.90
C GLY A 393 20.91 -26.66 -9.84
N PRO A 394 21.12 -26.01 -11.00
CA PRO A 394 21.92 -24.80 -11.08
C PRO A 394 21.41 -23.67 -10.19
N ILE A 395 20.08 -23.51 -10.00
CA ILE A 395 19.54 -22.49 -9.10
C ILE A 395 19.89 -22.80 -7.64
N VAL A 396 19.77 -24.06 -7.23
CA VAL A 396 20.08 -24.50 -5.87
C VAL A 396 21.58 -24.30 -5.58
N THR A 397 22.44 -24.77 -6.48
CA THR A 397 23.90 -24.71 -6.32
C THR A 397 24.43 -23.27 -6.40
N GLU A 398 24.05 -22.50 -7.43
CA GLU A 398 24.55 -21.13 -7.65
C GLU A 398 24.18 -20.19 -6.51
N PHE A 399 22.95 -20.33 -5.99
CA PHE A 399 22.42 -19.47 -4.93
C PHE A 399 22.48 -20.11 -3.54
N LYS A 400 23.20 -21.23 -3.37
CA LYS A 400 23.40 -21.93 -2.09
C LYS A 400 22.08 -22.14 -1.34
N LEU A 401 21.03 -22.55 -2.03
CA LEU A 401 19.74 -22.87 -1.43
C LEU A 401 19.78 -24.30 -0.88
N LYS A 402 18.84 -24.66 0.00
CA LYS A 402 18.71 -26.04 0.46
C LYS A 402 18.26 -26.93 -0.70
N ASP A 403 18.82 -28.13 -0.81
CA ASP A 403 18.51 -29.09 -1.89
C ASP A 403 17.03 -29.44 -1.97
N ASP A 404 16.35 -29.41 -0.83
CA ASP A 404 14.95 -29.79 -0.66
C ASP A 404 14.00 -28.59 -0.73
N ARG A 405 14.50 -27.36 -0.96
CA ARG A 405 13.69 -26.12 -0.89
C ARG A 405 12.45 -26.16 -1.78
N PHE A 406 12.59 -26.66 -3.01
CA PHE A 406 11.53 -26.55 -4.02
C PHE A 406 10.71 -27.84 -4.20
N LEU A 407 11.19 -28.99 -3.75
CA LEU A 407 10.55 -30.29 -4.03
C LEU A 407 9.89 -30.95 -2.81
N ASN A 408 9.97 -30.34 -1.63
CA ASN A 408 9.33 -30.83 -0.40
C ASN A 408 7.81 -30.72 -0.41
#